data_AF-A0A352X6E0-F1
#
_entry.id   AF-A0A352X6E0-F1
#
_cell.length_a   1.000
_cell.length_b   1.000
_cell.length_c   1.000
_cell.angle_alpha   90.00
_cell.angle_beta   90.00
_cell.angle_gamma   90.00
#
_symmetry.space_group_name_H-M   'P 1'
#
loop_
_entity.id
_entity.type
_entity.pdbx_description
1 polymer ?
#
loop_
_entity_poly.entity_id
_entity_poly.type
_entity_poly.pdbx_seq_one_letter_code
_entity_poly.pdbx_strand_id
1 'polypeptide(L)'
;MSATGARDLAARAERIKEAIALLQQEIQQLELEGNIAPTDTWVMRYKAHSRKGYYWYYKLQAREAIFPQATDSNKQSKYKHLGKAGSPEHIEAVMQVARRGKIDALQRGMSSLYESWLSLYSESQPEPTPPNTSK
;
A
#
# COMPACT_ATOMS: atom_id res chain seq x y z
N MET A 1 16.17 24.63 -26.63
CA MET A 1 16.03 23.16 -26.77
C MET A 1 16.15 22.78 -28.23
N SER A 2 17.01 21.82 -28.58
CA SER A 2 17.04 21.27 -29.94
C SER A 2 15.78 20.40 -30.19
N ALA A 3 15.35 20.26 -31.45
CA ALA A 3 14.20 19.43 -31.81
C ALA A 3 14.34 17.98 -31.31
N THR A 4 15.58 17.48 -31.19
CA THR A 4 15.91 16.16 -30.63
C THR A 4 15.66 16.10 -29.11
N GLY A 5 16.04 17.14 -28.36
CA GLY A 5 15.82 17.18 -26.90
C GLY A 5 14.35 17.29 -26.51
N ALA A 6 13.54 18.01 -27.30
CA ALA A 6 12.09 18.09 -27.07
C ALA A 6 11.39 16.74 -27.34
N ARG A 7 11.84 15.98 -28.34
CA ARG A 7 11.31 14.64 -28.63
C ARG A 7 11.69 13.62 -27.56
N ASP A 8 12.92 13.65 -27.06
CA ASP A 8 13.36 12.78 -25.96
C ASP A 8 12.54 13.02 -24.68
N LEU A 9 12.36 14.29 -24.31
CA LEU A 9 11.54 14.67 -23.15
C LEU A 9 10.11 14.12 -23.27
N ALA A 10 9.47 14.28 -24.43
CA ALA A 10 8.13 13.75 -24.68
C ALA A 10 8.08 12.22 -24.56
N ALA A 11 9.08 11.51 -25.11
CA ALA A 11 9.13 10.05 -25.04
C ALA A 11 9.37 9.53 -23.60
N ARG A 12 10.16 10.25 -22.79
CA ARG A 12 10.33 9.94 -21.36
C ARG A 12 9.05 10.16 -20.57
N ALA A 13 8.37 11.28 -20.84
CA ALA A 13 7.07 11.59 -20.26
C ALA A 13 6.05 10.48 -20.56
N GLU A 14 5.85 10.11 -21.83
CA GLU A 14 4.88 9.08 -22.18
C GLU A 14 5.17 7.74 -21.52
N ARG A 15 6.43 7.30 -21.44
CA ARG A 15 6.79 6.07 -20.70
C ARG A 15 6.40 6.10 -19.23
N ILE A 16 6.54 7.25 -18.56
CA ILE A 16 6.15 7.39 -17.15
C ILE A 16 4.63 7.33 -17.00
N LYS A 17 3.88 8.00 -17.88
CA LYS A 17 2.41 7.94 -17.90
C LYS A 17 1.90 6.51 -18.10
N GLU A 18 2.46 5.80 -19.07
CA GLU A 18 2.10 4.41 -19.35
C GLU A 18 2.36 3.51 -18.13
N ALA A 19 3.52 3.67 -17.47
CA ALA A 19 3.83 2.93 -16.26
C ALA A 19 2.85 3.23 -15.11
N ILE A 20 2.48 4.50 -14.91
CA ILE A 20 1.47 4.89 -13.91
C ILE A 20 0.12 4.23 -14.22
N ALA A 21 -0.32 4.25 -15.48
CA ALA A 21 -1.57 3.65 -15.90
C ALA A 21 -1.61 2.14 -15.65
N LEU A 22 -0.50 1.43 -15.90
CA LEU A 22 -0.38 0.00 -15.60
C LEU A 22 -0.53 -0.29 -14.10
N LEU A 23 0.16 0.46 -13.24
CA LEU A 23 0.05 0.28 -11.78
C LEU A 23 -1.37 0.60 -11.27
N GLN A 24 -2.03 1.62 -11.84
CA GLN A 24 -3.43 1.93 -11.52
C GLN A 24 -4.37 0.78 -11.90
N GLN A 25 -4.17 0.19 -13.07
CA GLN A 25 -4.95 -0.96 -13.51
C GLN A 25 -4.75 -2.17 -12.59
N GLU A 26 -3.52 -2.43 -12.14
CA GLU A 26 -3.24 -3.51 -11.17
C GLU A 26 -3.94 -3.27 -9.82
N ILE A 27 -3.96 -2.03 -9.32
CA ILE A 27 -4.70 -1.67 -8.10
C ILE A 27 -6.20 -1.93 -8.28
N GLN A 28 -6.79 -1.47 -9.39
CA GLN A 28 -8.21 -1.68 -9.69
C GLN A 28 -8.55 -3.18 -9.78
N GLN A 29 -7.68 -3.98 -10.40
CA GLN A 29 -7.87 -5.42 -10.47
C GLN A 29 -7.87 -6.05 -9.07
N LEU A 30 -6.93 -5.65 -8.20
CA LEU A 30 -6.89 -6.13 -6.82
C LEU A 30 -8.16 -5.73 -6.05
N GLU A 31 -8.65 -4.51 -6.22
CA GLU A 31 -9.91 -4.03 -5.63
C GLU A 31 -11.13 -4.85 -6.06
N LEU A 32 -11.15 -5.31 -7.31
CA LEU A 32 -12.22 -6.17 -7.85
C LEU A 32 -12.14 -7.64 -7.36
N GLU A 33 -10.95 -8.15 -7.07
CA GLU A 33 -10.76 -9.54 -6.61
C GLU A 33 -11.31 -9.82 -5.21
N GLY A 34 -11.59 -8.77 -4.42
CA GLY A 34 -12.29 -8.90 -3.14
C GLY A 34 -11.84 -7.90 -2.10
N ASN A 35 -12.33 -8.11 -0.87
CA ASN A 35 -12.13 -7.19 0.23
C ASN A 35 -10.64 -6.88 0.49
N ILE A 36 -10.36 -5.65 0.88
CA ILE A 36 -9.03 -5.17 1.24
C ILE A 36 -9.03 -4.86 2.73
N ALA A 37 -8.00 -5.29 3.44
CA ALA A 37 -7.90 -4.98 4.85
C ALA A 37 -7.71 -3.47 5.07
N PRO A 38 -8.15 -2.90 6.21
CA PRO A 38 -7.78 -1.55 6.59
C PRO A 38 -6.26 -1.37 6.64
N THR A 39 -5.79 -0.13 6.53
CA THR A 39 -4.38 0.20 6.73
C THR A 39 -3.92 -0.18 8.13
N ASP A 40 -2.62 -0.44 8.28
CA ASP A 40 -2.00 -0.81 9.57
C ASP A 40 -2.65 -2.03 10.27
N THR A 41 -3.08 -3.02 9.48
CA THR A 41 -3.64 -4.28 9.98
C THR A 41 -2.75 -5.49 9.69
N TRP A 42 -2.78 -6.48 10.59
CA TRP A 42 -2.03 -7.73 10.44
C TRP A 42 -2.74 -8.90 11.13
N VAL A 43 -2.52 -10.13 10.65
CA VAL A 43 -3.03 -11.33 11.29
C VAL A 43 -2.01 -11.83 12.32
N MET A 44 -2.46 -12.09 13.54
CA MET A 44 -1.62 -12.58 14.63
C MET A 44 -2.21 -13.85 15.27
N ARG A 45 -1.32 -14.76 15.66
CA ARG A 45 -1.64 -16.02 16.33
C ARG A 45 -1.55 -15.89 17.85
N TYR A 46 -2.51 -16.47 18.55
CA TYR A 46 -2.65 -16.41 20.00
C TYR A 46 -2.78 -17.80 20.62
N LYS A 47 -2.14 -18.00 21.76
CA LYS A 47 -2.27 -19.20 22.58
C LYS A 47 -3.31 -18.94 23.68
N ALA A 48 -4.30 -19.81 23.79
CA ALA A 48 -5.28 -19.79 24.86
C ALA A 48 -5.20 -21.08 25.68
N HIS A 49 -5.52 -20.97 26.96
CA HIS A 49 -5.61 -22.10 27.87
C HIS A 49 -7.06 -22.59 27.97
N SER A 50 -7.25 -23.89 28.04
CA SER A 50 -8.54 -24.55 28.24
C SER A 50 -8.39 -25.68 29.26
N ARG A 51 -9.51 -26.23 29.75
CA ARG A 51 -9.52 -27.38 30.66
C ARG A 51 -8.79 -28.61 30.11
N LYS A 52 -8.67 -28.74 28.79
CA LYS A 52 -8.03 -29.88 28.10
C LYS A 52 -6.60 -29.58 27.61
N GLY A 53 -6.02 -28.44 28.02
CA GLY A 53 -4.71 -27.98 27.56
C GLY A 53 -4.79 -26.69 26.75
N TYR A 54 -3.82 -26.44 25.87
CA TYR A 54 -3.76 -25.19 25.10
C TYR A 54 -4.37 -25.35 23.71
N TYR A 55 -5.00 -24.29 23.22
CA TYR A 55 -5.42 -24.18 21.82
C TYR A 55 -4.91 -22.87 21.23
N TRP A 56 -4.86 -22.83 19.90
CA TRP A 56 -4.42 -21.67 19.15
C TRP A 56 -5.57 -21.07 18.38
N TYR A 57 -5.60 -19.74 18.32
CA TYR A 57 -6.57 -18.99 17.54
C TYR A 57 -5.93 -17.74 16.94
N TYR A 58 -6.63 -17.07 16.04
CA TYR A 58 -6.12 -15.94 15.29
C TYR A 58 -6.98 -14.70 15.50
N LYS A 59 -6.33 -13.54 15.40
CA LYS A 59 -6.99 -12.23 15.38
C LYS A 59 -6.45 -11.41 14.22
N LEU A 60 -7.33 -10.63 13.58
CA LEU A 60 -6.92 -9.50 12.78
C LEU A 60 -6.69 -8.33 13.75
N GLN A 61 -5.47 -7.82 13.79
CA GLN A 61 -5.04 -6.70 14.63
C GLN A 61 -4.99 -5.42 13.81
N ALA A 62 -5.13 -4.29 14.48
CA ALA A 62 -4.96 -2.96 13.94
C ALA A 62 -4.16 -2.08 14.91
N ARG A 63 -3.45 -1.08 14.39
CA ARG A 63 -2.78 -0.07 15.22
C ARG A 63 -3.76 0.71 16.09
N GLU A 64 -4.88 1.11 15.48
CA GLU A 64 -5.95 1.89 16.09
C GLU A 64 -7.20 1.04 16.35
N ALA A 65 -8.09 1.53 17.22
CA ALA A 65 -9.32 0.82 17.54
C ALA A 65 -10.35 1.08 16.43
N ILE A 66 -10.39 0.20 15.42
CA ILE A 66 -11.23 0.38 14.23
C ILE A 66 -12.30 -0.71 14.06
N PHE A 67 -12.19 -1.83 14.78
CA PHE A 67 -13.14 -2.94 14.64
C PHE A 67 -14.27 -2.80 15.68
N PRO A 68 -15.55 -2.92 15.29
CA PRO A 68 -16.65 -2.90 16.24
C PRO A 68 -16.53 -4.06 17.23
N GLN A 69 -16.82 -3.79 18.52
CA GLN A 69 -16.85 -4.85 19.53
C GLN A 69 -18.08 -5.74 19.33
N ALA A 70 -17.91 -7.04 19.56
CA ALA A 70 -18.99 -8.01 19.45
C ALA A 70 -20.14 -7.76 20.45
N THR A 71 -19.84 -7.15 21.60
CA THR A 71 -20.80 -6.92 22.69
C THR A 71 -21.46 -5.54 22.63
N ASP A 72 -20.87 -4.58 21.92
CA ASP A 72 -21.34 -3.20 21.84
C ASP A 72 -20.78 -2.55 20.57
N SER A 73 -21.61 -2.42 19.55
CA SER A 73 -21.20 -1.86 18.25
C SER A 73 -20.84 -0.39 18.30
N ASN A 74 -21.21 0.33 19.38
CA ASN A 74 -20.81 1.73 19.59
C ASN A 74 -19.37 1.84 20.10
N LYS A 75 -18.75 0.71 20.49
CA LYS A 75 -17.36 0.64 20.93
C LYS A 75 -16.50 0.00 19.89
N GLN A 76 -15.31 0.54 19.72
CA GLN A 76 -14.29 -0.02 18.84
C GLN A 76 -13.23 -0.79 19.62
N SER A 77 -12.50 -1.64 18.91
CA SER A 77 -11.42 -2.47 19.41
C SER A 77 -10.29 -2.52 18.41
N LYS A 78 -9.09 -2.81 18.91
CA LYS A 78 -7.89 -2.98 18.08
C LYS A 78 -7.83 -4.34 17.39
N TYR A 79 -8.82 -5.22 17.59
CA TYR A 79 -8.78 -6.54 16.98
C TYR A 79 -10.16 -7.12 16.65
N LYS A 80 -10.20 -7.98 15.64
CA LYS A 80 -11.31 -8.87 15.30
C LYS A 80 -10.89 -10.33 15.49
N HIS A 81 -11.69 -11.13 16.19
CA HIS A 81 -11.44 -12.57 16.32
C HIS A 81 -11.70 -13.29 14.99
N LEU A 82 -10.77 -14.16 14.59
CA LEU A 82 -10.85 -14.92 13.32
C LEU A 82 -11.06 -16.42 13.53
N GLY A 83 -10.94 -16.91 14.77
CA GLY A 83 -11.11 -18.32 15.08
C GLY A 83 -9.84 -19.14 14.87
N LYS A 84 -10.00 -20.39 14.44
CA LYS A 84 -8.92 -21.40 14.33
C LYS A 84 -8.16 -21.29 13.00
N ALA A 85 -6.98 -21.90 12.94
CA ALA A 85 -6.23 -21.99 11.68
C ALA A 85 -7.10 -22.60 10.57
N GLY A 86 -7.07 -21.99 9.39
CA GLY A 86 -7.78 -22.47 8.20
C GLY A 86 -9.30 -22.27 8.22
N SER A 87 -9.87 -21.59 9.21
CA SER A 87 -11.28 -21.17 9.11
C SER A 87 -11.47 -20.18 7.94
N PRO A 88 -12.70 -20.08 7.39
CA PRO A 88 -12.99 -19.09 6.35
C PRO A 88 -12.56 -17.67 6.74
N GLU A 89 -12.85 -17.23 7.96
CA GLU A 89 -12.51 -15.89 8.45
C GLU A 89 -11.00 -15.68 8.58
N HIS A 90 -10.26 -16.73 8.98
CA HIS A 90 -8.81 -16.68 9.04
C HIS A 90 -8.20 -16.53 7.65
N ILE A 91 -8.62 -17.39 6.70
CA ILE A 91 -8.10 -17.34 5.33
C ILE A 91 -8.48 -16.02 4.65
N GLU A 92 -9.73 -15.58 4.81
CA GLU A 92 -10.19 -14.32 4.24
C GLU A 92 -9.36 -13.14 4.76
N ALA A 93 -9.15 -13.03 6.08
CA ALA A 93 -8.35 -11.96 6.65
C ALA A 93 -6.89 -11.97 6.16
N VAL A 94 -6.28 -13.15 6.01
CA VAL A 94 -4.93 -13.27 5.43
C VAL A 94 -4.90 -12.75 4.00
N MET A 95 -5.90 -13.11 3.18
CA MET A 95 -5.98 -12.64 1.79
C MET A 95 -6.24 -11.14 1.71
N GLN A 96 -7.09 -10.58 2.57
CA GLN A 96 -7.36 -9.15 2.67
C GLN A 96 -6.09 -8.35 3.03
N VAL A 97 -5.29 -8.83 3.98
CA VAL A 97 -4.01 -8.21 4.37
C VAL A 97 -2.98 -8.32 3.25
N ALA A 98 -2.90 -9.48 2.58
CA ALA A 98 -2.00 -9.66 1.45
C ALA A 98 -2.33 -8.69 0.30
N ARG A 99 -3.62 -8.52 0.00
CA ARG A 99 -4.09 -7.56 -1.01
C ARG A 99 -3.75 -6.11 -0.65
N ARG A 100 -3.97 -5.71 0.61
CA ARG A 100 -3.54 -4.40 1.13
C ARG A 100 -2.05 -4.18 0.89
N GLY A 101 -1.20 -5.14 1.26
CA GLY A 101 0.25 -5.04 1.06
C GLY A 101 0.67 -4.86 -0.40
N LYS A 102 -0.01 -5.52 -1.35
CA LYS A 102 0.20 -5.32 -2.78
C LYS A 102 -0.18 -3.91 -3.21
N ILE A 103 -1.37 -3.44 -2.84
CA ILE A 103 -1.84 -2.09 -3.17
C ILE A 103 -0.88 -1.03 -2.62
N ASP A 104 -0.46 -1.15 -1.36
CA ASP A 104 0.46 -0.19 -0.74
C ASP A 104 1.82 -0.15 -1.48
N ALA A 105 2.29 -1.28 -2.00
CA ALA A 105 3.51 -1.34 -2.81
C ALA A 105 3.34 -0.66 -4.18
N LEU A 106 2.23 -0.92 -4.86
CA LEU A 106 1.91 -0.29 -6.15
C LEU A 106 1.78 1.22 -6.00
N GLN A 107 1.11 1.70 -4.95
CA GLN A 107 0.98 3.12 -4.64
C GLN A 107 2.33 3.80 -4.41
N ARG A 108 3.27 3.17 -3.69
CA ARG A 108 4.64 3.68 -3.56
C ARG A 108 5.38 3.75 -4.90
N GLY A 109 5.17 2.76 -5.76
CA GLY A 109 5.69 2.76 -7.13
C GLY A 109 5.16 3.95 -7.93
N MET A 110 3.85 4.20 -7.87
CA MET A 110 3.23 5.36 -8.51
C MET A 110 3.78 6.68 -7.98
N SER A 111 3.92 6.85 -6.66
CA SER A 111 4.53 8.04 -6.07
C SER A 111 5.94 8.29 -6.63
N SER A 112 6.76 7.25 -6.75
CA SER A 112 8.12 7.37 -7.32
C SER A 112 8.11 7.80 -8.80
N LEU A 113 7.13 7.32 -9.57
CA LEU A 113 6.93 7.72 -10.96
C LEU A 113 6.44 9.17 -11.10
N TYR A 114 5.59 9.64 -10.18
CA TYR A 114 5.18 11.05 -10.13
C TYR A 114 6.37 11.97 -9.82
N GLU A 115 7.23 11.62 -8.88
CA GLU A 115 8.46 12.38 -8.62
C GLU A 115 9.38 12.40 -9.85
N SER A 116 9.54 11.25 -10.51
CA SER A 116 10.31 11.15 -11.76
C SER A 116 9.75 12.05 -12.87
N TRP A 117 8.41 12.12 -12.97
CA TRP A 117 7.72 13.01 -13.90
C TRP A 117 8.01 14.49 -13.59
N LEU A 118 7.95 14.89 -12.32
CA LEU A 118 8.25 16.26 -11.91
C LEU A 118 9.71 16.64 -12.27
N SER A 119 10.66 15.72 -12.03
CA SER A 119 12.08 15.93 -12.35
C SER A 119 12.33 16.24 -13.82
N LEU A 120 11.55 15.64 -14.75
CA LEU A 120 11.68 15.92 -16.19
C LEU A 120 11.56 17.42 -16.52
N TYR A 121 10.73 18.14 -15.78
CA TYR A 121 10.47 19.56 -16.00
C TYR A 121 11.30 20.45 -15.09
N SER A 122 11.73 19.96 -13.92
CA SER A 122 12.66 20.66 -13.03
C SER A 122 14.08 20.73 -13.62
N GLU A 123 14.59 19.63 -14.17
CA GLU A 123 15.91 19.57 -14.85
C GLU A 123 15.95 20.40 -16.15
N SER A 124 14.78 20.80 -16.67
CA SER A 124 14.70 21.67 -17.85
C SER A 124 15.05 23.14 -17.56
N GLN A 125 15.15 23.51 -16.28
CA GLN A 125 15.65 24.80 -15.83
C GLN A 125 17.10 24.62 -15.37
N PRO A 126 18.09 25.28 -15.99
CA PRO A 126 19.47 25.22 -15.49
C PRO A 126 19.51 25.78 -14.07
N GLU A 127 20.09 25.04 -13.13
CA GLU A 127 20.39 25.61 -11.82
C GLU A 127 21.28 26.85 -11.99
N PRO A 128 21.00 27.96 -11.29
CA PRO A 128 21.87 29.12 -11.33
C PRO A 128 23.24 28.69 -10.81
N THR A 129 24.26 28.76 -11.68
CA THR A 129 25.65 28.55 -11.24
C THR A 129 25.95 29.54 -10.12
N PRO A 130 26.40 29.07 -8.94
CA PRO A 130 26.78 29.98 -7.87
C PRO A 130 27.88 30.93 -8.37
N PRO A 131 27.88 32.20 -7.95
CA PRO A 131 28.88 33.16 -8.41
C PRO A 131 30.29 32.65 -8.11
N ASN A 132 31.11 32.57 -9.15
CA ASN A 132 32.52 32.18 -9.07
C ASN A 132 33.25 33.18 -8.16
N THR A 133 33.47 32.79 -6.91
CA THR A 133 34.30 33.53 -5.95
C THR A 133 35.75 33.16 -6.17
N SER A 134 36.30 33.61 -7.30
CA SER A 134 37.75 33.65 -7.49
C SER A 134 38.32 34.76 -6.60
N LYS A 135 39.15 34.37 -5.63
CA LYS A 135 40.06 35.29 -4.91
C LYS A 135 41.38 35.40 -5.66
#